data_AF-A0KTJ8-F1
#
_entry.id   AF-A0KTJ8-F1
#
_cell.length_a   1.000
_cell.length_b   1.000
_cell.length_c   1.000
_cell.angle_alpha   90.00
_cell.angle_beta   90.00
_cell.angle_gamma   90.00
#
_symmetry.space_group_name_H-M   'P 1'
#
loop_
_entity.id
_entity.type
_entity.pdbx_description
1 polymer ?
#
loop_
_entity_poly.entity_id
_entity_poly.type
_entity_poly.pdbx_seq_one_letter_code
_entity_poly.pdbx_strand_id
1 'polypeptide(L)'
;MQQLKFGKIKNYKDDRGFGFIFSECKFIHHAIIGSKEVFFHIKQAKKFESTLKSATPQEDLCFWLTTETTRKGEAVKQMWIKLSDIPQDIREGNAEFIKQVAENIKIYEAAKAEKRAREAEERIQQEALRKAREVRDSELNALIVAARSQGFSTSGQLSAWIRANKLWTKYPTLTGDLTMHDGEMSWNFGAAIDPQYYKQVCQALGLHNAGSNARAGAFRSYASMER
;
A
#
# COMPACT_ATOMS: atom_id res chain seq x y z
N MET A 1 4.44 -8.39 -46.71
CA MET A 1 4.28 -9.03 -45.38
C MET A 1 3.63 -8.02 -44.45
N GLN A 2 2.57 -8.40 -43.73
CA GLN A 2 1.92 -7.46 -42.79
C GLN A 2 2.75 -7.35 -41.52
N GLN A 3 3.20 -6.15 -41.17
CA GLN A 3 3.99 -5.92 -39.97
C GLN A 3 3.09 -5.93 -38.74
N LEU A 4 3.38 -6.83 -37.81
CA LEU A 4 2.66 -6.91 -36.53
C LEU A 4 3.25 -5.89 -35.55
N LYS A 5 2.38 -5.28 -34.75
CA LYS A 5 2.74 -4.39 -33.64
C LYS A 5 2.04 -4.83 -32.38
N PHE A 6 2.58 -4.41 -31.23
CA PHE A 6 1.97 -4.60 -29.92
C PHE A 6 1.70 -3.22 -29.31
N GLY A 7 0.45 -2.97 -28.95
CA GLY A 7 0.02 -1.65 -28.54
C GLY A 7 -0.85 -1.63 -27.30
N LYS A 8 -0.82 -0.50 -26.60
CA LYS A 8 -1.64 -0.22 -25.41
C LYS A 8 -2.68 0.83 -25.74
N ILE A 9 -3.94 0.60 -25.38
CA ILE A 9 -5.00 1.61 -25.55
C ILE A 9 -4.63 2.87 -24.80
N LYS A 10 -4.62 3.99 -25.52
CA LYS A 10 -4.48 5.33 -24.94
C LYS A 10 -5.83 5.80 -24.43
N ASN A 11 -6.85 5.72 -25.29
CA ASN A 11 -8.21 6.08 -24.95
C ASN A 11 -9.20 5.45 -25.94
N TYR A 12 -10.46 5.42 -25.51
CA TYR A 12 -11.61 5.10 -26.33
C TYR A 12 -12.74 6.08 -26.00
N LYS A 13 -13.35 6.65 -27.03
CA LYS A 13 -14.49 7.58 -26.92
C LYS A 13 -15.74 6.84 -27.34
N ASP A 14 -16.46 6.30 -26.34
CA ASP A 14 -17.66 5.49 -26.57
C ASP A 14 -18.74 6.26 -27.36
N ASP A 15 -18.98 7.52 -27.00
CA ASP A 15 -19.93 8.43 -27.65
C ASP A 15 -19.68 8.60 -29.16
N ARG A 16 -18.44 8.38 -29.62
CA ARG A 16 -18.04 8.57 -31.03
C ARG A 16 -17.56 7.29 -31.71
N GLY A 17 -17.46 6.18 -30.98
CA GLY A 17 -17.01 4.90 -31.50
C GLY A 17 -15.59 4.93 -32.09
N PHE A 18 -14.65 5.69 -31.51
CA PHE A 18 -13.24 5.67 -31.95
C PHE A 18 -12.28 5.88 -30.79
N GLY A 19 -11.00 5.56 -31.00
CA GLY A 19 -9.96 5.79 -30.01
C GLY A 19 -8.57 5.85 -30.61
N PHE A 20 -7.59 5.87 -29.71
CA PHE A 20 -6.18 5.81 -30.04
C PHE A 20 -5.50 4.69 -29.30
N ILE A 21 -4.62 3.99 -30.00
CA ILE A 21 -3.73 2.98 -29.44
C ILE A 21 -2.29 3.43 -29.64
N PHE A 22 -1.46 3.24 -28.62
CA PHE A 22 -0.03 3.42 -28.80
C PHE A 22 0.55 2.20 -29.52
N SER A 23 1.08 2.35 -30.73
CA SER A 23 1.60 1.24 -31.53
C SER A 23 3.06 0.88 -31.24
N GLU A 24 3.75 1.74 -30.51
CA GLU A 24 5.14 1.55 -30.07
C GLU A 24 5.14 1.63 -28.56
N CYS A 25 5.35 0.47 -27.92
CA CYS A 25 5.30 0.34 -26.48
C CYS A 25 6.66 -0.10 -25.92
N LYS A 26 7.09 0.55 -24.85
CA LYS A 26 8.23 0.15 -24.02
C LYS A 26 7.73 -0.35 -22.68
N PHE A 27 8.29 -1.47 -22.25
CA PHE A 27 8.05 -2.04 -20.93
C PHE A 27 9.10 -1.48 -19.98
N ILE A 28 8.68 -0.72 -18.98
CA ILE A 28 9.55 -0.13 -17.97
C ILE A 28 9.02 -0.57 -16.61
N HIS A 29 9.71 -1.54 -16.00
CA HIS A 29 9.28 -2.19 -14.75
C HIS A 29 7.81 -2.65 -14.83
N HIS A 30 6.94 -2.02 -14.03
CA HIS A 30 5.52 -2.33 -13.90
C HIS A 30 4.62 -1.42 -14.76
N ALA A 31 5.18 -0.74 -15.77
CA ALA A 31 4.46 0.17 -16.65
C ALA A 31 4.73 -0.11 -18.14
N ILE A 32 3.70 0.11 -18.95
CA ILE A 32 3.80 0.11 -20.41
C ILE A 32 3.62 1.54 -20.90
N ILE A 33 4.68 2.09 -21.50
CA ILE A 33 4.73 3.47 -21.99
C ILE A 33 4.68 3.43 -23.51
N GLY A 34 3.69 4.13 -24.06
CA GLY A 34 3.51 4.26 -25.50
C GLY A 34 4.06 5.59 -26.03
N SER A 35 4.60 5.59 -27.25
CA SER A 35 5.16 6.80 -27.90
C SER A 35 4.43 7.23 -29.17
N LYS A 36 3.90 6.28 -29.96
CA LYS A 36 3.28 6.58 -31.26
C LYS A 36 1.81 6.24 -31.26
N GLU A 37 0.96 7.23 -31.54
CA GLU A 37 -0.49 7.05 -31.57
C GLU A 37 -0.98 6.63 -32.95
N VAL A 38 -1.87 5.63 -32.95
CA VAL A 38 -2.53 5.12 -34.15
C VAL A 38 -4.04 5.18 -33.91
N PHE A 39 -4.76 5.71 -34.89
CA PHE A 39 -6.20 5.83 -34.84
C PHE A 39 -6.89 4.48 -35.04
N PHE A 40 -7.99 4.22 -34.33
CA PHE A 40 -8.89 3.11 -34.64
C PHE A 40 -10.35 3.53 -34.52
N HIS A 41 -11.21 2.96 -35.35
CA HIS A 41 -12.66 3.06 -35.20
C HIS A 41 -13.21 1.77 -34.58
N ILE A 42 -14.36 1.84 -33.92
CA ILE A 42 -14.98 0.68 -33.24
C ILE A 42 -15.29 -0.47 -34.21
N LYS A 43 -15.38 -0.18 -35.51
CA LYS A 43 -15.58 -1.20 -36.55
C LYS A 43 -14.41 -2.20 -36.60
N GLN A 44 -13.17 -1.74 -36.38
CA GLN A 44 -12.00 -2.63 -36.32
C GLN A 44 -11.91 -3.38 -34.98
N ALA A 45 -12.51 -2.83 -33.93
CA ALA A 45 -12.45 -3.33 -32.56
C ALA A 45 -13.79 -3.92 -32.06
N LYS A 46 -14.75 -4.20 -32.94
CA LYS A 46 -16.16 -4.47 -32.56
C LYS A 46 -16.28 -5.63 -31.57
N LYS A 47 -15.42 -6.65 -31.71
CA LYS A 47 -15.37 -7.81 -30.80
C LYS A 47 -14.93 -7.46 -29.38
N PHE A 48 -14.32 -6.30 -29.18
CA PHE A 48 -13.75 -5.83 -27.93
C PHE A 48 -14.47 -4.59 -27.40
N GLU A 49 -15.63 -4.25 -27.97
CA GLU A 49 -16.39 -3.04 -27.62
C GLU A 49 -16.73 -2.98 -26.13
N SER A 50 -17.22 -4.10 -25.55
CA SER A 50 -17.50 -4.17 -24.11
C SER A 50 -16.26 -3.92 -23.27
N THR A 51 -15.14 -4.55 -23.63
CA THR A 51 -13.84 -4.39 -22.95
C THR A 51 -13.32 -2.95 -23.05
N LEU A 52 -13.47 -2.30 -24.20
CA LEU A 52 -13.06 -0.91 -24.39
C LEU A 52 -13.90 0.08 -23.58
N LYS A 53 -15.20 -0.20 -23.38
CA LYS A 53 -16.09 0.63 -22.54
C LYS A 53 -15.85 0.45 -21.06
N SER A 54 -15.51 -0.76 -20.62
CA SER A 54 -15.24 -1.07 -19.21
C SER A 54 -13.80 -0.76 -18.79
N ALA A 55 -12.88 -0.56 -19.74
CA ALA A 55 -11.47 -0.33 -19.45
C ALA A 55 -11.29 0.91 -18.57
N THR A 56 -10.69 0.71 -17.40
CA THR A 56 -10.32 1.81 -16.51
C THR A 56 -8.92 2.34 -16.87
N PRO A 57 -8.59 3.61 -16.57
CA PRO A 57 -7.25 4.13 -16.80
C PRO A 57 -6.11 3.36 -16.10
N GLN A 58 -6.42 2.57 -15.05
CA GLN A 58 -5.47 1.71 -14.36
C GLN A 58 -5.21 0.36 -15.08
N GLU A 59 -6.02 -0.01 -16.05
CA GLU A 59 -5.85 -1.25 -16.81
C GLU A 59 -5.03 -1.00 -18.08
N ASP A 60 -3.87 -1.65 -18.14
CA ASP A 60 -3.06 -1.72 -19.35
C ASP A 60 -3.74 -2.65 -20.36
N LEU A 61 -4.75 -2.15 -21.06
CA LEU A 61 -5.42 -2.90 -22.11
C LEU A 61 -4.56 -2.90 -23.37
N CYS A 62 -3.99 -4.06 -23.69
CA CYS A 62 -3.07 -4.23 -24.81
C CYS A 62 -3.63 -5.12 -25.92
N PHE A 63 -3.19 -4.86 -27.15
CA PHE A 63 -3.58 -5.57 -28.35
C PHE A 63 -2.39 -5.81 -29.27
N TRP A 64 -2.41 -6.95 -29.94
CA TRP A 64 -1.68 -7.16 -31.18
C TRP A 64 -2.43 -6.48 -32.30
N LEU A 65 -1.73 -5.82 -33.23
CA LEU A 65 -2.39 -5.09 -34.31
C LEU A 65 -1.55 -5.00 -35.57
N THR A 66 -2.21 -4.83 -36.70
CA THR A 66 -1.61 -4.37 -37.94
C THR A 66 -2.15 -2.99 -38.29
N THR A 67 -1.38 -2.23 -39.05
CA THR A 67 -1.74 -0.88 -39.46
C THR A 67 -1.85 -0.75 -40.97
N GLU A 68 -2.56 0.30 -41.39
CA GLU A 68 -2.63 0.74 -42.78
C GLU A 68 -2.47 2.27 -42.85
N THR A 69 -1.96 2.76 -43.98
CA THR A 69 -1.85 4.19 -44.23
C THR A 69 -3.14 4.68 -44.89
N THR A 70 -3.78 5.66 -44.27
CA THR A 70 -5.00 6.31 -44.78
C THR A 70 -4.72 7.78 -45.11
N ARG A 71 -5.72 8.48 -45.66
CA ARG A 71 -5.66 9.95 -45.85
C ARG A 71 -5.46 10.72 -44.55
N LYS A 72 -5.76 10.11 -43.39
CA LYS A 72 -5.61 10.70 -42.04
C LYS A 72 -4.36 10.22 -41.32
N GLY A 73 -3.44 9.55 -42.02
CA GLY A 73 -2.26 8.92 -41.44
C GLY A 73 -2.49 7.45 -41.11
N GLU A 74 -1.66 6.93 -40.20
CA GLU A 74 -1.66 5.51 -39.82
C GLU A 74 -2.90 5.17 -38.98
N ALA A 75 -3.61 4.10 -39.37
CA ALA A 75 -4.78 3.60 -38.69
C ALA A 75 -4.67 2.09 -38.45
N VAL A 76 -5.36 1.58 -37.41
CA VAL A 76 -5.48 0.15 -37.16
C VAL A 76 -6.29 -0.49 -38.28
N LYS A 77 -5.74 -1.57 -38.86
CA LYS A 77 -6.42 -2.40 -39.85
C LYS A 77 -7.09 -3.60 -39.20
N GLN A 78 -6.34 -4.32 -38.37
CA GLN A 78 -6.82 -5.49 -37.62
C GLN A 78 -6.20 -5.49 -36.22
N MET A 79 -6.89 -6.09 -35.24
CA MET A 79 -6.40 -6.20 -33.87
C MET A 79 -6.90 -7.45 -33.15
N TRP A 80 -6.10 -7.94 -32.20
CA TRP A 80 -6.32 -9.18 -31.47
C TRP A 80 -5.83 -9.06 -30.02
N ILE A 81 -6.50 -9.72 -29.09
CA ILE A 81 -6.03 -9.86 -27.70
C ILE A 81 -5.09 -11.06 -27.58
N LYS A 82 -5.49 -12.21 -28.13
CA LYS A 82 -4.74 -13.45 -28.00
C LYS A 82 -3.87 -13.68 -29.23
N LEU A 83 -2.65 -14.17 -28.99
CA LEU A 83 -1.75 -14.61 -30.04
C LEU A 83 -2.36 -15.70 -30.92
N SER A 84 -3.18 -16.59 -30.35
CA SER A 84 -3.88 -17.67 -31.08
C SER A 84 -4.80 -17.16 -32.19
N ASP A 85 -5.30 -15.93 -32.06
CA ASP A 85 -6.32 -15.38 -32.95
C ASP A 85 -5.68 -14.67 -34.15
N ILE A 86 -4.36 -14.50 -34.12
CA ILE A 86 -3.59 -13.86 -35.19
C ILE A 86 -3.43 -14.87 -36.35
N PRO A 87 -3.76 -14.47 -37.60
CA PRO A 87 -3.55 -15.30 -38.78
C PRO A 87 -2.12 -15.88 -38.85
N GLN A 88 -2.02 -17.14 -39.27
CA GLN A 88 -0.77 -17.91 -39.24
C GLN A 88 0.34 -17.24 -40.08
N ASP A 89 0.00 -16.72 -41.26
CA ASP A 89 0.91 -16.01 -42.15
C ASP A 89 1.51 -14.76 -41.49
N ILE A 90 0.71 -14.04 -40.69
CA ILE A 90 1.18 -12.88 -39.93
C ILE A 90 2.07 -13.36 -38.77
N ARG A 91 1.71 -14.43 -38.07
CA ARG A 91 2.52 -14.94 -36.95
C ARG A 91 3.90 -15.40 -37.40
N GLU A 92 3.96 -16.20 -38.46
CA GLU A 92 5.22 -16.73 -38.99
C GLU A 92 6.13 -15.60 -39.48
N GLY A 93 5.58 -14.60 -40.17
CA GLY A 93 6.33 -13.42 -40.61
C GLY A 93 6.80 -12.50 -39.47
N ASN A 94 6.33 -12.69 -38.23
CA ASN A 94 6.64 -11.83 -37.09
C ASN A 94 7.13 -12.63 -35.85
N ALA A 95 7.62 -13.86 -36.03
CA ALA A 95 7.91 -14.79 -34.94
C ALA A 95 8.91 -14.24 -33.89
N GLU A 96 9.99 -13.60 -34.34
CA GLU A 96 11.00 -12.99 -33.44
C GLU A 96 10.41 -11.84 -32.62
N PHE A 97 9.63 -10.96 -33.26
CA PHE A 97 8.94 -9.87 -32.58
C PHE A 97 7.94 -10.39 -31.54
N ILE A 98 7.16 -11.42 -31.90
CA ILE A 98 6.22 -12.08 -30.98
C ILE A 98 6.96 -12.65 -29.76
N LYS A 99 8.09 -13.34 -29.99
CA LYS A 99 8.90 -13.90 -28.91
C LYS A 99 9.42 -12.82 -27.97
N GLN A 100 9.94 -11.72 -28.52
CA GLN A 100 10.45 -10.60 -27.73
C GLN A 100 9.35 -9.95 -26.89
N VAL A 101 8.20 -9.65 -27.48
CA VAL A 101 7.08 -9.03 -26.77
C VAL A 101 6.50 -9.98 -25.72
N ALA A 102 6.38 -11.28 -26.01
CA ALA A 102 5.91 -12.26 -25.05
C ALA A 102 6.83 -12.33 -23.82
N GLU A 103 8.15 -12.24 -24.00
CA GLU A 103 9.09 -12.20 -22.87
C GLU A 103 8.95 -10.91 -22.07
N ASN A 104 8.82 -9.76 -22.74
CA ASN A 104 8.59 -8.48 -22.08
C ASN A 104 7.30 -8.47 -21.26
N ILE A 105 6.22 -9.10 -21.77
CA ILE A 105 4.94 -9.23 -21.05
C ILE A 105 5.14 -10.02 -19.75
N LYS A 106 5.86 -11.15 -19.77
CA LYS A 106 6.12 -11.94 -18.55
C LYS A 106 6.86 -11.12 -17.49
N ILE A 107 7.92 -10.41 -17.89
CA ILE A 107 8.70 -9.57 -16.98
C ILE A 107 7.82 -8.47 -16.37
N TYR A 108 7.01 -7.82 -17.21
CA TYR A 108 6.08 -6.78 -16.76
C TYR A 108 5.00 -7.31 -15.81
N GLU A 109 4.40 -8.47 -16.10
CA GLU A 109 3.39 -9.09 -15.25
C GLU A 109 3.96 -9.47 -13.89
N ALA A 110 5.17 -10.03 -13.86
CA ALA A 110 5.89 -10.34 -12.62
C ALA A 110 6.16 -9.06 -11.80
N ALA A 111 6.69 -8.00 -12.43
CA ALA A 111 6.95 -6.73 -11.77
C ALA A 111 5.67 -6.06 -11.25
N LYS A 112 4.57 -6.16 -12.00
CA LYS A 112 3.25 -5.63 -11.59
C LYS A 112 2.67 -6.42 -10.41
N ALA A 113 2.83 -7.75 -10.40
CA ALA A 113 2.40 -8.60 -9.31
C ALA A 113 3.20 -8.30 -8.03
N GLU A 114 4.53 -8.18 -8.13
CA GLU A 114 5.39 -7.82 -6.98
C GLU A 114 5.00 -6.46 -6.38
N LYS A 115 4.80 -5.44 -7.23
CA LYS A 115 4.35 -4.12 -6.77
C LYS A 115 3.02 -4.21 -6.01
N ARG A 116 2.04 -4.95 -6.55
CA ARG A 116 0.73 -5.13 -5.91
C ARG A 116 0.84 -5.87 -4.57
N ALA A 117 1.71 -6.88 -4.49
CA ALA A 117 1.97 -7.60 -3.24
C ALA A 117 2.56 -6.65 -2.18
N ARG A 118 3.58 -5.86 -2.56
CA ARG A 118 4.20 -4.86 -1.67
C ARG A 118 3.20 -3.81 -1.18
N GLU A 119 2.41 -3.23 -2.09
CA GLU A 119 1.38 -2.26 -1.72
C GLU A 119 0.28 -2.87 -0.82
N ALA A 120 -0.04 -4.16 -1.00
CA ALA A 120 -0.99 -4.87 -0.15
C ALA A 120 -0.41 -5.13 1.25
N GLU A 121 0.85 -5.56 1.34
CA GLU A 121 1.57 -5.74 2.61
C GLU A 121 1.69 -4.43 3.38
N GLU A 122 2.08 -3.34 2.70
CA GLU A 122 2.15 -2.01 3.29
C GLU A 122 0.79 -1.55 3.82
N ARG A 123 -0.31 -1.80 3.10
CA ARG A 123 -1.67 -1.49 3.57
C ARG A 123 -2.05 -2.29 4.81
N ILE A 124 -1.74 -3.58 4.85
CA ILE A 124 -1.99 -4.45 6.01
C ILE A 124 -1.19 -3.96 7.22
N GLN A 125 0.09 -3.61 7.01
CA GLN A 125 0.95 -3.09 8.07
C GLN A 125 0.45 -1.74 8.60
N GLN A 126 0.07 -0.82 7.71
CA GLN A 126 -0.50 0.48 8.08
C GLN A 126 -1.80 0.33 8.88
N GLU A 127 -2.68 -0.57 8.44
CA GLU A 127 -3.93 -0.85 9.16
C GLU A 127 -3.68 -1.47 10.53
N ALA A 128 -2.72 -2.39 10.64
CA ALA A 128 -2.31 -2.96 11.92
C ALA A 128 -1.71 -1.90 12.86
N LEU A 129 -0.87 -1.00 12.34
CA LEU A 129 -0.31 0.13 13.09
C LEU A 129 -1.40 1.09 13.56
N ARG A 130 -2.37 1.40 12.70
CA ARG A 130 -3.54 2.24 13.01
C ARG A 130 -4.35 1.61 14.15
N LYS A 131 -4.74 0.35 14.04
CA LYS A 131 -5.48 -0.37 15.09
C LYS A 131 -4.70 -0.43 16.40
N ALA A 132 -3.40 -0.74 16.35
CA ALA A 132 -2.57 -0.78 17.56
C ALA A 132 -2.48 0.60 18.24
N ARG A 133 -2.47 1.69 17.45
CA ARG A 133 -2.54 3.05 17.98
C ARG A 133 -3.90 3.36 18.59
N GLU A 134 -4.99 3.02 17.90
CA GLU A 134 -6.36 3.22 18.41
C GLU A 134 -6.59 2.52 19.75
N VAL A 135 -6.08 1.29 19.91
CA VAL A 135 -6.13 0.57 21.20
C VAL A 135 -5.35 1.32 22.29
N ARG A 136 -4.11 1.74 22.01
CA ARG A 136 -3.29 2.51 22.96
C ARG A 136 -3.94 3.83 23.36
N ASP A 137 -4.46 4.58 22.40
CA ASP A 137 -5.12 5.88 22.63
C ASP A 137 -6.41 5.68 23.46
N SER A 138 -7.15 4.60 23.23
CA SER A 138 -8.30 4.21 24.04
C SER A 138 -7.93 3.86 25.48
N GLU A 139 -6.88 3.05 25.69
CA GLU A 139 -6.37 2.74 27.02
C GLU A 139 -5.89 3.99 27.76
N LEU A 140 -5.24 4.93 27.05
CA LEU A 140 -4.72 6.16 27.64
C LEU A 140 -5.87 7.04 28.13
N ASN A 141 -6.89 7.22 27.30
CA ASN A 141 -8.08 7.99 27.67
C ASN A 141 -8.81 7.33 28.85
N ALA A 142 -8.97 6.01 28.83
CA ALA A 142 -9.59 5.27 29.94
C ALA A 142 -8.80 5.43 31.24
N LEU A 143 -7.47 5.38 31.19
CA LEU A 143 -6.60 5.61 32.33
C LEU A 143 -6.72 7.04 32.85
N ILE A 144 -6.68 8.06 31.97
CA ILE A 144 -6.83 9.47 32.37
C ILE A 144 -8.18 9.70 33.06
N VAL A 145 -9.27 9.19 32.48
CA VAL A 145 -10.62 9.31 33.07
C VAL A 145 -10.67 8.64 34.45
N ALA A 146 -10.15 7.42 34.57
CA ALA A 146 -10.13 6.69 35.83
C ALA A 146 -9.26 7.38 36.89
N ALA A 147 -8.11 7.95 36.51
CA ALA A 147 -7.22 8.65 37.43
C ALA A 147 -7.77 10.02 37.85
N ARG A 148 -8.48 10.74 36.97
CA ARG A 148 -9.15 12.01 37.30
C ARG A 148 -10.14 11.85 38.44
N SER A 149 -10.87 10.74 38.49
CA SER A 149 -11.85 10.49 39.55
C SER A 149 -11.23 10.27 40.93
N GLN A 150 -9.90 10.09 41.02
CA GLN A 150 -9.19 9.83 42.27
C GLN A 150 -8.60 11.11 42.90
N GLY A 151 -8.52 12.23 42.15
CA GLY A 151 -8.08 13.52 42.68
C GLY A 151 -6.61 13.59 43.09
N PHE A 152 -5.71 12.89 42.39
CA PHE A 152 -4.27 12.93 42.70
C PHE A 152 -3.67 14.33 42.56
N SER A 153 -2.73 14.66 43.45
CA SER A 153 -1.95 15.91 43.43
C SER A 153 -0.50 15.70 43.01
N THR A 154 0.02 14.47 43.14
CA THR A 154 1.42 14.14 42.77
C THR A 154 1.52 12.89 41.90
N SER A 155 2.58 12.83 41.09
CA SER A 155 2.88 11.67 40.25
C SER A 155 3.18 10.38 41.05
N GLY A 156 3.66 10.53 42.29
CA GLY A 156 3.85 9.43 43.23
C GLY A 156 2.53 8.76 43.67
N GLN A 157 1.47 9.55 43.91
CA GLN A 157 0.14 9.01 44.24
C GLN A 157 -0.44 8.20 43.09
N LEU A 158 -0.33 8.71 41.86
CA LEU A 158 -0.72 7.99 40.64
C LEU A 158 0.02 6.64 40.55
N SER A 159 1.35 6.65 40.73
CA SER A 159 2.18 5.45 40.68
C SER A 159 1.83 4.40 41.75
N ALA A 160 1.49 4.85 42.97
CA ALA A 160 1.03 3.97 44.04
C ALA A 160 -0.33 3.33 43.69
N TRP A 161 -1.27 4.14 43.17
CA TRP A 161 -2.60 3.68 42.78
C TRP A 161 -2.58 2.66 41.63
N ILE A 162 -1.74 2.88 40.62
CA ILE A 162 -1.55 1.94 39.50
C ILE A 162 -1.16 0.55 40.00
N ARG A 163 -0.23 0.50 40.97
CA ARG A 163 0.25 -0.76 41.55
C ARG A 163 -0.80 -1.43 42.41
N ALA A 164 -1.47 -0.66 43.27
CA ALA A 164 -2.51 -1.17 44.16
C ALA A 164 -3.69 -1.80 43.38
N ASN A 165 -4.06 -1.21 42.24
CA ASN A 165 -5.20 -1.65 41.43
C ASN A 165 -4.82 -2.61 40.30
N LYS A 166 -3.55 -3.04 40.21
CA LYS A 166 -3.06 -3.95 39.18
C LYS A 166 -3.42 -3.54 37.75
N LEU A 167 -3.35 -2.24 37.46
CA LEU A 167 -3.86 -1.68 36.20
C LEU A 167 -3.15 -2.17 34.96
N TRP A 168 -2.02 -2.86 35.13
CA TRP A 168 -1.33 -3.53 34.03
C TRP A 168 -2.12 -4.66 33.38
N THR A 169 -3.10 -5.22 34.10
CA THR A 169 -4.06 -6.19 33.54
C THR A 169 -5.15 -5.53 32.70
N LYS A 170 -5.38 -4.23 32.91
CA LYS A 170 -6.44 -3.46 32.25
C LYS A 170 -5.92 -2.62 31.07
N TYR A 171 -4.66 -2.20 31.14
CA TYR A 171 -4.00 -1.37 30.13
C TYR A 171 -2.68 -2.00 29.65
N PRO A 172 -2.70 -3.24 29.13
CA PRO A 172 -1.50 -4.01 28.80
C PRO A 172 -0.66 -3.38 27.68
N THR A 173 -1.22 -2.47 26.88
CA THR A 173 -0.47 -1.76 25.84
C THR A 173 0.30 -0.54 26.38
N LEU A 174 -0.14 0.00 27.53
CA LEU A 174 0.51 1.13 28.20
C LEU A 174 1.44 0.71 29.32
N THR A 175 1.25 -0.50 29.87
CA THR A 175 2.03 -0.99 31.00
C THR A 175 2.98 -2.11 30.61
N GLY A 176 4.09 -2.24 31.34
CA GLY A 176 5.06 -3.28 31.09
C GLY A 176 6.28 -3.18 32.00
N ASP A 177 7.37 -3.79 31.57
CA ASP A 177 8.64 -3.73 32.28
C ASP A 177 9.46 -2.54 31.80
N LEU A 178 9.91 -1.72 32.75
CA LEU A 178 10.76 -0.56 32.51
C LEU A 178 12.10 -0.75 33.20
N THR A 179 13.20 -0.68 32.48
CA THR A 179 14.52 -0.58 33.11
C THR A 179 14.72 0.82 33.67
N MET A 180 15.12 0.91 34.93
CA MET A 180 15.39 2.16 35.65
C MET A 180 16.87 2.25 35.97
N HIS A 181 17.45 3.45 35.86
CA HIS A 181 18.85 3.73 36.15
C HIS A 181 18.98 4.81 37.22
N ASP A 182 19.90 4.60 38.16
CA ASP A 182 20.35 5.62 39.11
C ASP A 182 21.86 5.48 39.34
N GLY A 183 22.64 6.34 38.69
CA GLY A 183 24.10 6.19 38.62
C GLY A 183 24.50 4.88 37.95
N GLU A 184 25.29 4.06 38.65
CA GLU A 184 25.73 2.73 38.20
C GLU A 184 24.69 1.63 38.44
N MET A 185 23.61 1.91 39.18
CA MET A 185 22.59 0.92 39.49
C MET A 185 21.53 0.87 38.39
N SER A 186 21.14 -0.34 37.99
CA SER A 186 20.05 -0.61 37.06
C SER A 186 19.12 -1.68 37.62
N TRP A 187 17.81 -1.47 37.56
CA TRP A 187 16.81 -2.46 37.97
C TRP A 187 15.60 -2.45 37.04
N ASN A 188 14.90 -3.59 36.93
CA ASN A 188 13.63 -3.66 36.21
C ASN A 188 12.47 -3.30 37.13
N PHE A 189 11.67 -2.34 36.70
CA PHE A 189 10.44 -1.92 37.34
C PHE A 189 9.26 -2.52 36.57
N GLY A 190 8.71 -3.60 37.12
CA GLY A 190 7.50 -4.23 36.59
C GLY A 190 6.26 -3.36 36.79
N ALA A 191 5.30 -3.50 35.88
CA ALA A 191 4.06 -2.74 35.83
C ALA A 191 4.25 -1.21 35.76
N ALA A 192 5.36 -0.77 35.17
CA ALA A 192 5.55 0.62 34.80
C ALA A 192 4.55 1.03 33.72
N ILE A 193 4.13 2.29 33.72
CA ILE A 193 3.57 2.90 32.52
C ILE A 193 4.74 3.32 31.63
N ASP A 194 4.60 3.09 30.33
CA ASP A 194 5.51 3.63 29.32
C ASP A 194 5.82 5.12 29.59
N PRO A 195 7.10 5.53 29.69
CA PRO A 195 7.47 6.89 30.07
C PRO A 195 6.83 8.00 29.22
N GLN A 196 6.61 7.76 27.93
CA GLN A 196 5.95 8.72 27.05
C GLN A 196 4.50 8.95 27.47
N TYR A 197 3.76 7.88 27.71
CA TYR A 197 2.35 7.94 28.11
C TYR A 197 2.22 8.39 29.56
N TYR A 198 3.14 8.00 30.45
CA TYR A 198 3.18 8.50 31.83
C TYR A 198 3.27 10.03 31.88
N LYS A 199 4.10 10.63 31.03
CA LYS A 199 4.19 12.08 30.89
C LYS A 199 2.86 12.69 30.43
N GLN A 200 2.20 12.09 29.44
CA GLN A 200 0.89 12.54 28.96
C GLN A 200 -0.19 12.46 30.05
N VAL A 201 -0.22 11.38 30.83
CA VAL A 201 -1.14 11.23 31.97
C VAL A 201 -0.86 12.31 33.02
N CYS A 202 0.40 12.51 33.40
CA CYS A 202 0.77 13.56 34.37
C CYS A 202 0.36 14.95 33.89
N GLN A 203 0.58 15.27 32.60
CA GLN A 203 0.16 16.54 31.99
C GLN A 203 -1.37 16.68 31.98
N ALA A 204 -2.10 15.65 31.59
CA ALA A 204 -3.58 15.67 31.53
C ALA A 204 -4.25 15.77 32.91
N LEU A 205 -3.52 15.44 33.98
CA LEU A 205 -3.94 15.49 35.37
C LEU A 205 -3.36 16.69 36.15
N GLY A 206 -2.44 17.48 35.55
CA GLY A 206 -1.78 18.58 36.24
C GLY A 206 -0.84 18.14 37.38
N LEU A 207 -0.27 16.94 37.29
CA LEU A 207 0.60 16.39 38.35
C LEU A 207 2.02 16.95 38.26
N HIS A 208 2.58 17.28 39.41
CA HIS A 208 3.96 17.74 39.54
C HIS A 208 4.91 16.60 39.91
N ASN A 209 6.17 16.75 39.54
CA ASN A 209 7.18 15.71 39.72
C ASN A 209 7.71 15.70 41.16
N ALA A 210 7.88 14.51 41.75
CA ALA A 210 8.30 14.35 43.15
C ALA A 210 9.83 14.43 43.36
N GLY A 211 10.60 14.96 42.39
CA GLY A 211 12.04 15.19 42.53
C GLY A 211 12.90 13.94 42.68
N SER A 212 12.86 13.02 41.69
CA SER A 212 13.75 11.84 41.65
C SER A 212 14.87 12.02 40.61
N ASN A 213 16.08 11.55 40.94
CA ASN A 213 17.22 11.48 40.03
C ASN A 213 17.19 10.25 39.10
N ALA A 214 16.27 9.31 39.34
CA ALA A 214 16.18 8.08 38.57
C ALA A 214 15.73 8.33 37.12
N ARG A 215 16.40 7.67 36.17
CA ARG A 215 16.19 7.80 34.72
C ARG A 215 15.50 6.57 34.18
N ALA A 216 14.44 6.77 33.41
CA ALA A 216 13.78 5.71 32.65
C ALA A 216 14.68 5.26 31.47
N GLY A 217 14.85 3.95 31.34
CA GLY A 217 15.58 3.26 30.28
C GLY A 217 14.64 2.55 29.31
N ALA A 218 14.98 1.33 28.92
CA ALA A 218 14.19 0.55 27.96
C ALA A 218 12.84 0.14 28.54
N PHE A 219 11.78 0.23 27.73
CA PHE A 219 10.42 -0.19 28.08
C PHE A 219 9.92 -1.28 27.14
N ARG A 220 9.23 -2.28 27.69
CA ARG A 220 8.52 -3.30 26.92
C ARG A 220 7.14 -3.53 27.50
N SER A 221 6.09 -3.29 26.71
CA SER A 221 4.69 -3.48 27.14
C SER A 221 4.33 -4.95 27.34
N TYR A 222 3.41 -5.26 28.26
CA TYR A 222 2.93 -6.63 28.46
C TYR A 222 2.19 -7.18 27.23
N ALA A 223 1.44 -6.35 26.52
CA ALA A 223 0.83 -6.73 25.24
C ALA A 223 1.87 -7.18 24.18
N SER A 224 3.12 -6.71 24.26
CA SER A 224 4.21 -7.14 23.37
C SER A 224 4.97 -8.38 23.84
N MET A 225 4.73 -8.83 25.08
CA MET A 225 5.35 -10.02 25.68
C MET A 225 4.48 -11.26 25.57
N GLU A 226 3.15 -11.12 25.50
CA GLU A 226 2.18 -12.22 25.39
C GLU A 226 2.09 -12.85 23.99
N ARG A 227 3.18 -12.82 23.20
CA ARG A 227 3.25 -13.46 21.88
C ARG A 227 3.83 -14.86 21.93
#